data_AF-A0A4Q2XBS5-F1
#
_entry.id   AF-A0A4Q2XBS5-F1
#
_cell.length_a   1.000
_cell.length_b   1.000
_cell.length_c   1.000
_cell.angle_alpha   90.00
_cell.angle_beta   90.00
_cell.angle_gamma   90.00
#
_symmetry.space_group_name_H-M   'P 1'
#
loop_
_entity.id
_entity.type
_entity.pdbx_description
1 polymer ?
#
loop_
_entity_poly.entity_id
_entity_poly.type
_entity_poly.pdbx_seq_one_letter_code
_entity_poly.pdbx_strand_id
1 'polypeptide(L)'
;MSKTTDNVLLVPGESGWEIWSGPSSAELALHEATEIDRASDLTNIPNGDLLLLFPVKAITAVPMRVASDDEALFPDLAALHAERLGLRPDPMAGQLTDVFVIAREAENTALVSVLLRAPGDGDMPPRGPKSFDISARAYPLQGDALAIWKEFGRWVFSLSHQGKLVYCQATSDTSASPDEALAREIRLALIQLSMQGLEIEPNHVIVWSRNENLNVSALASTFKARVEIAARPAPVIPDPLSKLLPADVRAARRAARKRQNIILGVAAVGLLYLGVIGWFGYGLWKDSSETKRLLKLAEEAAPDGEAYALHIAKIDELSHAVQLQNSPVDILSRVAACIPPNSGLRLKTADVSATEIKLIGEAQEYQSVNTFSLNLSKNNGLTAFTWQAPEPNQTTRGWEFVYTAEVPTAETE
;
A
#
# COMPACT_ATOMS: atom_id res chain seq x y z
N MET A 1 24.02 -16.69 2.66
CA MET A 1 24.98 -16.65 1.54
C MET A 1 24.48 -15.61 0.55
N SER A 2 24.85 -14.33 0.70
CA SER A 2 24.51 -13.32 -0.31
C SER A 2 25.34 -13.60 -1.55
N LYS A 3 24.72 -13.83 -2.70
CA LYS A 3 25.43 -13.82 -3.98
C LYS A 3 26.09 -12.45 -4.11
N THR A 4 27.42 -12.39 -4.05
CA THR A 4 28.18 -11.19 -4.39
C THR A 4 27.76 -10.84 -5.82
N THR A 5 27.11 -9.69 -5.97
CA THR A 5 26.62 -9.24 -7.27
C THR A 5 27.80 -8.58 -7.96
N ASP A 6 28.19 -9.09 -9.14
CA ASP A 6 29.32 -8.53 -9.87
C ASP A 6 29.09 -7.06 -10.19
N ASN A 7 30.16 -6.26 -10.11
CA ASN A 7 30.13 -4.87 -10.55
C ASN A 7 30.31 -4.83 -12.06
N VAL A 8 29.54 -3.98 -12.73
CA VAL A 8 29.62 -3.76 -14.17
C VAL A 8 29.88 -2.27 -14.41
N LEU A 9 30.98 -1.95 -15.08
CA LEU A 9 31.40 -0.59 -15.39
C LEU A 9 31.21 -0.33 -16.89
N LEU A 10 30.52 0.75 -17.24
CA LEU A 10 30.50 1.27 -18.61
C LEU A 10 31.45 2.46 -18.68
N VAL A 11 32.48 2.31 -19.50
CA VAL A 11 33.60 3.25 -19.59
C VAL A 11 33.75 3.71 -21.04
N PRO A 12 33.97 5.01 -21.31
CA PRO A 12 34.25 5.47 -22.66
C PRO A 12 35.63 4.97 -23.12
N GLY A 13 35.63 4.18 -24.19
CA GLY A 13 36.82 3.68 -24.86
C GLY A 13 37.29 4.60 -25.99
N GLU A 14 38.37 4.20 -26.66
CA GLU A 14 38.96 4.96 -27.76
C GLU A 14 37.99 5.11 -28.94
N SER A 15 37.29 4.04 -29.34
CA SER A 15 36.38 4.05 -30.49
C SER A 15 34.89 3.93 -30.14
N GLY A 16 34.57 3.56 -28.90
CA GLY A 16 33.21 3.25 -28.47
C GLY A 16 33.18 2.89 -26.99
N TRP A 17 32.06 2.39 -26.49
CA TRP A 17 31.94 1.98 -25.09
C TRP A 17 32.72 0.69 -24.79
N GLU A 18 33.35 0.66 -23.61
CA GLU A 18 33.94 -0.54 -23.02
C GLU A 18 33.14 -0.98 -21.80
N ILE A 19 32.89 -2.28 -21.72
CA ILE A 19 32.17 -2.94 -20.64
C ILE A 19 33.21 -3.69 -19.83
N TRP A 20 33.35 -3.33 -18.55
CA TRP A 20 34.21 -4.01 -17.60
C TRP A 20 33.37 -4.70 -16.54
N SER A 21 33.76 -5.89 -16.11
CA SER A 21 33.06 -6.61 -15.05
C SER A 21 34.02 -7.31 -14.11
N GLY A 22 33.59 -7.48 -12.86
CA GLY A 22 34.39 -8.15 -11.85
C GLY A 22 33.69 -8.24 -10.49
N PRO A 23 34.16 -9.13 -9.61
CA PRO A 23 33.57 -9.34 -8.28
C PRO A 23 33.88 -8.20 -7.31
N SER A 24 34.93 -7.42 -7.56
CA SER A 24 35.38 -6.31 -6.71
C SER A 24 35.90 -5.13 -7.55
N SER A 25 36.04 -3.95 -6.94
CA SER A 25 36.56 -2.74 -7.60
C SER A 25 38.02 -2.86 -8.06
N ALA A 26 38.79 -3.80 -7.48
CA ALA A 26 40.19 -4.03 -7.81
C ALA A 26 40.39 -5.12 -8.88
N GLU A 27 39.37 -5.94 -9.15
CA GLU A 27 39.44 -7.10 -10.04
C GLU A 27 38.52 -6.94 -11.25
N LEU A 28 38.51 -5.75 -11.85
CA LEU A 28 37.75 -5.47 -13.06
C LEU A 28 38.51 -5.96 -14.29
N ALA A 29 37.88 -6.84 -15.07
CA ALA A 29 38.38 -7.31 -16.35
C ALA A 29 37.53 -6.76 -17.50
N LEU A 30 38.17 -6.52 -18.65
CA LEU A 30 37.47 -6.10 -19.85
C LEU A 30 36.58 -7.25 -20.33
N HIS A 31 35.27 -7.03 -20.31
CA HIS A 31 34.28 -7.98 -20.83
C HIS A 31 34.10 -7.83 -22.33
N GLU A 32 33.92 -6.58 -22.80
CA GLU A 32 33.68 -6.27 -24.20
C GLU A 32 34.14 -4.83 -24.51
N ALA A 33 34.78 -4.64 -25.66
CA ALA A 33 35.06 -3.31 -26.21
C ALA A 33 34.28 -3.15 -27.52
N THR A 34 33.45 -2.12 -27.60
CA THR A 34 32.54 -1.89 -28.74
C THR A 34 33.00 -0.72 -29.61
N GLU A 35 32.45 -0.61 -30.81
CA GLU A 35 32.54 0.57 -31.68
C GLU A 35 31.25 1.42 -31.61
N ILE A 36 30.46 1.23 -30.55
CA ILE A 36 29.17 1.89 -30.38
C ILE A 36 29.39 3.18 -29.60
N ASP A 37 28.91 4.30 -30.16
CA ASP A 37 28.96 5.62 -29.52
C ASP A 37 27.80 5.87 -28.56
N ARG A 38 26.61 5.35 -28.86
CA ARG A 38 25.40 5.57 -28.06
C ARG A 38 25.24 4.48 -27.02
N ALA A 39 25.10 4.87 -25.75
CA ALA A 39 24.94 3.90 -24.67
C ALA A 39 23.65 3.08 -24.82
N SER A 40 22.59 3.65 -25.41
CA SER A 40 21.31 2.97 -25.64
C SER A 40 21.40 1.72 -26.51
N ASP A 41 22.40 1.69 -27.40
CA ASP A 41 22.52 0.66 -28.43
C ASP A 41 23.33 -0.55 -27.91
N LEU A 42 23.80 -0.50 -26.66
CA LEU A 42 24.50 -1.59 -25.99
C LEU A 42 23.56 -2.74 -25.64
N THR A 43 23.78 -3.91 -26.21
CA THR A 43 22.91 -5.09 -26.03
C THR A 43 23.44 -6.09 -25.00
N ASN A 44 24.76 -6.28 -24.92
CA ASN A 44 25.40 -7.36 -24.18
C ASN A 44 25.88 -6.94 -22.77
N ILE A 45 25.13 -6.09 -22.07
CA ILE A 45 25.53 -5.64 -20.72
C ILE A 45 25.33 -6.79 -19.72
N PRO A 46 26.39 -7.28 -19.03
CA PRO A 46 26.28 -8.35 -18.04
C PRO A 46 25.29 -8.01 -16.93
N ASN A 47 24.74 -9.04 -16.28
CA ASN A 47 23.92 -8.86 -15.08
C ASN A 47 24.82 -8.46 -13.90
N GLY A 48 24.43 -7.44 -13.15
CA GLY A 48 25.22 -6.95 -12.03
C GLY A 48 24.91 -5.50 -11.65
N ASP A 49 25.71 -4.93 -10.77
CA ASP A 49 25.57 -3.55 -10.32
C ASP A 49 26.23 -2.61 -11.34
N LEU A 50 25.41 -1.97 -12.16
CA LEU A 50 25.85 -1.13 -13.28
C LEU A 50 26.19 0.28 -12.81
N LEU A 51 27.44 0.67 -13.01
CA LEU A 51 27.95 2.03 -12.87
C LEU A 51 28.29 2.56 -14.27
N LEU A 52 27.73 3.73 -14.62
CA LEU A 52 28.05 4.42 -15.86
C LEU A 52 29.06 5.55 -15.59
N LEU A 53 30.18 5.54 -16.30
CA LEU A 53 31.12 6.65 -16.30
C LEU A 53 30.82 7.57 -17.47
N PHE A 54 30.39 8.80 -17.17
CA PHE A 54 30.20 9.81 -18.20
C PHE A 54 31.53 10.19 -18.84
N PRO A 55 31.57 10.33 -20.17
CA PRO A 55 32.76 10.78 -20.85
C PRO A 55 33.08 12.23 -20.51
N VAL A 56 34.35 12.60 -20.63
CA VAL A 56 34.83 13.95 -20.31
C VAL A 56 34.13 15.01 -21.17
N LYS A 57 33.72 14.65 -22.41
CA LYS A 57 32.95 15.56 -23.29
C LYS A 57 31.56 15.92 -22.75
N ALA A 58 31.01 15.13 -21.83
CA ALA A 58 29.68 15.35 -21.26
C ALA A 58 29.73 16.21 -19.99
N ILE A 59 30.92 16.56 -19.49
CA ILE A 59 31.06 17.28 -18.23
C ILE A 59 31.88 18.57 -18.42
N THR A 60 31.66 19.52 -17.52
CA THR A 60 32.49 20.71 -17.35
C THR A 60 33.06 20.69 -15.94
N ALA A 61 34.38 20.55 -15.85
CA ALA A 61 35.09 20.66 -14.57
C ALA A 61 35.34 22.15 -14.26
N VAL A 62 34.93 22.57 -13.07
CA VAL A 62 35.04 23.95 -12.58
C VAL A 62 35.84 23.92 -11.28
N PRO A 63 37.16 24.10 -11.35
CA PRO A 63 37.99 24.10 -10.17
C PRO A 63 37.93 25.47 -9.48
N MET A 64 37.97 25.47 -8.15
CA MET A 64 37.81 26.69 -7.36
C MET A 64 38.50 26.56 -6.00
N ARG A 65 38.80 27.70 -5.39
CA ARG A 65 39.20 27.80 -3.98
C ARG A 65 38.10 28.50 -3.21
N VAL A 66 37.76 27.95 -2.05
CA VAL A 66 36.75 28.51 -1.15
C VAL A 66 37.36 28.79 0.22
N ALA A 67 37.06 29.95 0.80
CA ALA A 67 37.48 30.33 2.14
C ALA A 67 36.55 29.73 3.22
N SER A 68 36.41 28.40 3.19
CA SER A 68 35.58 27.63 4.12
C SER A 68 36.10 26.19 4.19
N ASP A 69 36.01 25.58 5.36
CA ASP A 69 36.29 24.16 5.62
C ASP A 69 35.01 23.32 5.84
N ASP A 70 33.85 23.98 5.95
CA ASP A 70 32.54 23.35 6.12
C ASP A 70 32.03 22.76 4.80
N GLU A 71 32.01 21.42 4.74
CA GLU A 71 31.57 20.66 3.56
C GLU A 71 30.09 20.89 3.21
N ALA A 72 29.26 21.28 4.18
CA ALA A 72 27.85 21.54 3.93
C ALA A 72 27.64 22.76 3.01
N LEU A 73 28.59 23.69 3.00
CA LEU A 73 28.54 24.90 2.18
C LEU A 73 29.10 24.72 0.76
N PHE A 74 29.86 23.64 0.51
CA PHE A 74 30.54 23.45 -0.77
C PHE A 74 29.58 23.36 -1.97
N PRO A 75 28.42 22.67 -1.90
CA PRO A 75 27.48 22.66 -3.01
C PRO A 75 26.95 24.05 -3.37
N ASP A 76 26.63 24.87 -2.36
CA ASP A 76 26.08 26.22 -2.57
C ASP A 76 27.15 27.16 -3.15
N LEU A 77 28.38 27.09 -2.63
CA LEU A 77 29.51 27.86 -3.16
C LEU A 77 29.86 27.44 -4.60
N ALA A 78 29.80 26.14 -4.90
CA ALA A 78 30.00 25.65 -6.25
C ALA A 78 28.90 26.12 -7.21
N ALA A 79 27.64 26.13 -6.77
CA ALA A 79 26.53 26.66 -7.55
C ALA A 79 26.71 28.16 -7.85
N LEU A 80 27.06 28.97 -6.84
CA LEU A 80 27.36 30.40 -7.03
C LEU A 80 28.53 30.62 -8.01
N HIS A 81 29.58 29.80 -7.91
CA HIS A 81 30.71 29.89 -8.82
C HIS A 81 30.33 29.50 -10.27
N ALA A 82 29.54 28.44 -10.44
CA ALA A 82 29.01 28.03 -11.73
C ALA A 82 28.13 29.13 -12.36
N GLU A 83 27.24 29.73 -11.57
CA GLU A 83 26.39 30.84 -12.02
C GLU A 83 27.21 32.05 -12.48
N ARG A 84 28.28 32.38 -11.75
CA ARG A 84 29.22 33.45 -12.13
C ARG A 84 29.90 33.19 -13.48
N LEU A 85 30.12 31.91 -13.82
CA LEU A 85 30.66 31.48 -15.12
C LEU A 85 29.57 31.36 -16.21
N GLY A 86 28.31 31.69 -15.89
CA GLY A 86 27.18 31.53 -16.81
C GLY A 86 26.74 30.08 -17.01
N LEU A 87 27.21 29.16 -16.16
CA LEU A 87 26.86 27.75 -16.19
C LEU A 87 25.66 27.52 -15.26
N ARG A 88 24.50 27.18 -15.84
CA ARG A 88 23.30 26.81 -15.08
C ARG A 88 22.87 25.39 -15.46
N PRO A 89 23.00 24.41 -14.55
CA PRO A 89 22.43 23.09 -14.77
C PRO A 89 20.92 23.21 -14.94
N ASP A 90 20.33 22.38 -15.80
CA ASP A 90 18.88 22.33 -15.95
C ASP A 90 18.24 21.79 -14.65
N PRO A 91 17.41 22.58 -13.94
CA PRO A 91 16.81 22.16 -12.68
C PRO A 91 15.83 20.99 -12.83
N MET A 92 15.33 20.74 -14.04
CA MET A 92 14.43 19.61 -14.34
C MET A 92 15.20 18.32 -14.67
N ALA A 93 16.50 18.41 -14.95
CA ALA A 93 17.33 17.31 -15.44
C ALA A 93 18.00 16.47 -14.32
N GLY A 94 17.60 16.66 -13.07
CA GLY A 94 18.06 15.85 -11.93
C GLY A 94 19.25 16.48 -11.19
N GLN A 95 20.06 15.65 -10.53
CA GLN A 95 21.28 16.11 -9.86
C GLN A 95 22.45 16.01 -10.84
N LEU A 96 22.76 17.13 -11.49
CA LEU A 96 23.80 17.22 -12.52
C LEU A 96 25.10 17.84 -12.02
N THR A 97 25.19 18.15 -10.73
CA THR A 97 26.38 18.76 -10.14
C THR A 97 26.82 17.98 -8.93
N ASP A 98 28.13 17.80 -8.82
CA ASP A 98 28.79 17.24 -7.65
C ASP A 98 30.13 17.93 -7.40
N VAL A 99 30.61 17.90 -6.16
CA VAL A 99 31.80 18.63 -5.72
C VAL A 99 32.76 17.70 -5.02
N PHE A 100 34.03 17.74 -5.42
CA PHE A 100 35.09 16.93 -4.86
C PHE A 100 36.16 17.79 -4.20
N VAL A 101 36.60 17.35 -3.01
CA VAL A 101 37.64 18.02 -2.24
C VAL A 101 39.02 17.57 -2.69
N ILE A 102 39.78 18.50 -3.26
CA ILE A 102 41.16 18.28 -3.70
C ILE A 102 42.09 18.36 -2.48
N ALA A 103 42.16 19.54 -1.86
CA ALA A 103 43.06 19.80 -0.74
C ALA A 103 42.41 20.75 0.25
N ARG A 104 42.77 20.59 1.53
CA ARG A 104 42.38 21.49 2.63
C ARG A 104 43.63 22.21 3.10
N GLU A 105 43.65 23.52 2.96
CA GLU A 105 44.66 24.44 3.50
C GLU A 105 44.05 25.18 4.70
N ALA A 106 44.87 25.81 5.55
CA ALA A 106 44.42 26.34 6.86
C ALA A 106 43.24 27.33 6.78
N GLU A 107 43.12 28.09 5.70
CA GLU A 107 42.03 29.07 5.49
C GLU A 107 41.28 28.86 4.17
N ASN A 108 41.70 27.90 3.34
CA ASN A 108 41.13 27.69 2.01
C ASN A 108 40.98 26.19 1.69
N THR A 109 39.87 25.81 1.07
CA THR A 109 39.69 24.47 0.51
C THR A 109 39.70 24.56 -1.01
N ALA A 110 40.56 23.75 -1.65
CA ALA A 110 40.56 23.57 -3.09
C ALA A 110 39.53 22.49 -3.48
N LEU A 111 38.62 22.84 -4.37
CA LEU A 111 37.51 22.01 -4.82
C LEU A 111 37.50 21.90 -6.35
N VAL A 112 36.97 20.79 -6.85
CA VAL A 112 36.51 20.70 -8.24
C VAL A 112 35.03 20.40 -8.26
N SER A 113 34.26 21.31 -8.87
CA SER A 113 32.85 21.08 -9.16
C SER A 113 32.72 20.48 -10.56
N VAL A 114 32.00 19.38 -10.67
CA VAL A 114 31.73 18.73 -11.96
C VAL A 114 30.29 19.01 -12.33
N LEU A 115 30.08 19.61 -13.50
CA LEU A 115 28.76 19.89 -14.06
C LEU A 115 28.52 18.97 -15.24
N LEU A 116 27.57 18.05 -15.10
CA LEU A 116 27.14 17.14 -16.14
C LEU A 116 26.14 17.84 -17.07
N ARG A 117 26.38 17.77 -18.38
CA ARG A 117 25.36 18.12 -19.38
C ARG A 117 24.19 17.16 -19.23
N ALA A 118 22.96 17.69 -19.22
CA ALA A 118 21.75 16.86 -19.20
C ALA A 118 21.85 15.76 -20.29
N PRO A 119 21.77 14.47 -19.91
CA PRO A 119 21.80 13.37 -20.89
C PRO A 119 20.63 13.51 -21.87
N GLY A 120 20.92 13.32 -23.15
CA GLY A 120 19.91 13.27 -24.20
C GLY A 120 19.49 11.85 -24.57
N ASP A 121 18.62 11.74 -25.57
CA ASP A 121 18.23 10.45 -26.13
C ASP A 121 19.46 9.66 -26.63
N GLY A 122 19.66 8.48 -26.05
CA GLY A 122 20.78 7.59 -26.39
C GLY A 122 22.00 7.67 -25.47
N ASP A 123 22.08 8.68 -24.59
CA ASP A 123 23.20 8.83 -23.64
C ASP A 123 23.11 7.83 -22.46
N MET A 124 21.94 7.21 -22.26
CA MET A 124 21.68 6.24 -21.20
C MET A 124 21.61 4.81 -21.75
N PRO A 125 22.25 3.82 -21.08
CA PRO A 125 22.16 2.43 -21.48
C PRO A 125 20.74 1.87 -21.28
N PRO A 126 20.36 0.81 -22.02
CA PRO A 126 19.01 0.23 -21.93
C PRO A 126 18.71 -0.34 -20.54
N ARG A 127 19.74 -0.81 -19.83
CA ARG A 127 19.66 -1.16 -18.41
C ARG A 127 20.01 0.05 -17.56
N GLY A 128 19.05 0.56 -16.79
CA GLY A 128 19.24 1.75 -15.95
C GLY A 128 20.37 1.58 -14.91
N PRO A 129 21.44 2.41 -14.96
CA PRO A 129 22.54 2.30 -13.99
C PRO A 129 22.12 2.64 -12.55
N LYS A 130 22.78 2.01 -11.58
CA LYS A 130 22.57 2.24 -10.13
C LYS A 130 23.33 3.46 -9.62
N SER A 131 24.47 3.76 -10.23
CA SER A 131 25.33 4.87 -9.87
C SER A 131 25.93 5.49 -11.13
N PHE A 132 26.47 6.69 -10.97
CA PHE A 132 27.11 7.45 -12.03
C PHE A 132 28.40 8.05 -11.50
N ASP A 133 29.41 8.15 -12.35
CA ASP A 133 30.61 8.92 -12.08
C ASP A 133 31.19 9.45 -13.39
N ILE A 134 32.39 10.01 -13.38
CA ILE A 134 33.08 10.48 -14.59
C ILE A 134 34.28 9.60 -14.92
N SER A 135 34.56 9.42 -16.21
CA SER A 135 35.66 8.57 -16.69
C SER A 135 37.02 9.00 -16.15
N ALA A 136 37.26 10.31 -16.03
CA ALA A 136 38.50 10.87 -15.51
C ALA A 136 38.82 10.44 -14.05
N ARG A 137 37.82 10.04 -13.25
CA ARG A 137 38.02 9.57 -11.87
C ARG A 137 38.30 8.07 -11.78
N ALA A 138 38.06 7.31 -12.84
CA ALA A 138 38.34 5.87 -12.85
C ALA A 138 39.82 5.52 -13.00
N TYR A 139 40.66 6.51 -13.32
CA TYR A 139 42.08 6.29 -13.54
C TYR A 139 42.90 7.14 -12.55
N PRO A 140 43.07 6.67 -11.30
CA PRO A 140 43.86 7.39 -10.31
C PRO A 140 45.32 7.50 -10.76
N LEU A 141 45.83 8.73 -10.75
CA LEU A 141 47.22 9.05 -11.05
C LEU A 141 48.00 9.23 -9.75
N GLN A 142 49.32 9.04 -9.77
CA GLN A 142 50.16 9.32 -8.61
C GLN A 142 50.78 10.71 -8.71
N GLY A 143 50.75 11.45 -7.61
CA GLY A 143 51.37 12.78 -7.51
C GLY A 143 50.71 13.81 -8.42
N ASP A 144 51.54 14.67 -9.01
CA ASP A 144 51.13 15.78 -9.88
C ASP A 144 51.39 15.38 -11.33
N ALA A 145 50.37 14.81 -11.96
CA ALA A 145 50.47 14.20 -13.28
C ALA A 145 49.34 14.62 -14.22
N LEU A 146 49.67 14.63 -15.51
CA LEU A 146 48.76 14.87 -16.62
C LEU A 146 48.58 13.55 -17.40
N ALA A 147 47.36 13.03 -17.45
CA ALA A 147 47.03 11.92 -18.33
C ALA A 147 46.28 12.40 -19.57
N ILE A 148 46.59 11.80 -20.72
CA ILE A 148 45.99 12.10 -22.01
C ILE A 148 45.54 10.78 -22.65
N TRP A 149 44.28 10.68 -23.07
CA TRP A 149 43.73 9.49 -23.73
C TRP A 149 42.64 9.86 -24.73
N LYS A 150 42.15 8.88 -25.49
CA LYS A 150 41.02 9.07 -26.40
C LYS A 150 39.71 8.54 -25.83
N GLU A 151 38.65 9.30 -26.03
CA GLU A 151 37.26 8.89 -25.83
C GLU A 151 36.46 9.16 -27.10
N PHE A 152 35.87 8.13 -27.69
CA PHE A 152 35.07 8.25 -28.93
C PHE A 152 35.79 9.04 -30.04
N GLY A 153 37.05 8.69 -30.29
CA GLY A 153 37.92 9.29 -31.31
C GLY A 153 38.48 10.67 -30.97
N ARG A 154 38.16 11.23 -29.80
CA ARG A 154 38.58 12.58 -29.38
C ARG A 154 39.58 12.51 -28.25
N TRP A 155 40.63 13.31 -28.32
CA TRP A 155 41.58 13.44 -27.22
C TRP A 155 40.93 14.14 -26.02
N VAL A 156 41.21 13.62 -24.84
CA VAL A 156 40.81 14.19 -23.56
C VAL A 156 42.00 14.14 -22.62
N PHE A 157 41.99 14.97 -21.59
CA PHE A 157 43.03 14.94 -20.56
C PHE A 157 42.46 15.13 -19.17
N SER A 158 43.21 14.65 -18.18
CA SER A 158 42.99 14.93 -16.77
C SER A 158 44.28 15.38 -16.10
N LEU A 159 44.12 16.33 -15.19
CA LEU A 159 45.17 16.83 -14.31
C LEU A 159 44.89 16.33 -12.90
N SER A 160 45.91 15.74 -12.31
CA SER A 160 45.91 15.30 -10.91
C SER A 160 46.86 16.15 -10.07
N HIS A 161 46.50 16.36 -8.80
CA HIS A 161 47.37 16.94 -7.79
C HIS A 161 47.31 16.05 -6.55
N GLN A 162 48.47 15.61 -6.06
CA GLN A 162 48.58 14.63 -4.96
C GLN A 162 47.69 13.39 -5.18
N GLY A 163 47.55 12.96 -6.44
CA GLY A 163 46.74 11.83 -6.87
C GLY A 163 45.22 12.03 -6.87
N LYS A 164 44.74 13.25 -6.62
CA LYS A 164 43.32 13.59 -6.76
C LYS A 164 43.08 14.35 -8.06
N LEU A 165 41.95 14.08 -8.71
CA LEU A 165 41.53 14.81 -9.91
C LEU A 165 41.26 16.27 -9.58
N VAL A 166 41.93 17.18 -10.29
CA VAL A 166 41.74 18.64 -10.18
C VAL A 166 40.96 19.18 -11.35
N TYR A 167 41.27 18.71 -12.55
CA TYR A 167 40.68 19.22 -13.78
C TYR A 167 40.64 18.13 -14.83
N CYS A 168 39.63 18.16 -15.69
CA CYS A 168 39.60 17.36 -16.91
C CYS A 168 38.81 18.08 -17.98
N GLN A 169 39.21 17.86 -19.23
CA GLN A 169 38.58 18.49 -20.38
C GLN A 169 38.74 17.60 -21.61
N ALA A 170 37.67 17.57 -22.42
CA ALA A 170 37.72 17.01 -23.76
C ALA A 170 38.21 18.08 -24.72
N THR A 171 39.16 17.73 -25.58
CA THR A 171 39.78 18.69 -26.49
C THR A 171 39.07 18.71 -27.83
N SER A 172 39.39 19.69 -28.65
CA SER A 172 38.89 19.76 -30.03
C SER A 172 39.57 18.77 -30.98
N ASP A 173 40.68 18.16 -30.56
CA ASP A 173 41.53 17.34 -31.42
C ASP A 173 41.02 15.89 -31.56
N THR A 174 40.88 15.45 -32.81
CA THR A 174 40.51 14.08 -33.21
C THR A 174 41.58 13.41 -34.05
N SER A 175 42.79 13.96 -34.07
CA SER A 175 43.94 13.46 -34.81
C SER A 175 44.34 12.04 -34.34
N ALA A 176 45.07 11.32 -35.20
CA ALA A 176 45.58 10.00 -34.87
C ALA A 176 46.60 10.05 -33.70
N SER A 177 47.42 11.10 -33.65
CA SER A 177 48.52 11.29 -32.70
C SER A 177 48.50 12.70 -32.10
N PRO A 178 48.91 12.89 -30.83
CA PRO A 178 48.86 14.17 -30.15
C PRO A 178 49.72 15.22 -30.86
N ASP A 179 49.06 16.26 -31.39
CA ASP A 179 49.72 17.29 -32.19
C ASP A 179 49.98 18.59 -31.40
N GLU A 180 50.47 19.62 -32.10
CA GLU A 180 50.72 20.94 -31.49
C GLU A 180 49.43 21.67 -31.08
N ALA A 181 48.28 21.35 -31.68
CA ALA A 181 47.01 21.96 -31.31
C ALA A 181 46.54 21.40 -29.96
N LEU A 182 46.63 20.08 -29.77
CA LEU A 182 46.36 19.43 -28.49
C LEU A 182 47.27 19.96 -27.38
N ALA A 183 48.59 19.98 -27.61
CA ALA A 183 49.55 20.44 -26.62
C ALA A 183 49.27 21.90 -26.19
N ARG A 184 48.91 22.75 -27.16
CA ARG A 184 48.53 24.15 -26.92
C ARG A 184 47.24 24.29 -26.13
N GLU A 185 46.22 23.49 -26.45
CA GLU A 185 44.94 23.51 -25.73
C GLU A 185 45.13 23.13 -24.25
N ILE A 186 45.91 22.08 -23.99
CA ILE A 186 46.25 21.66 -22.62
C ILE A 186 47.03 22.78 -21.89
N ARG A 187 48.02 23.39 -22.56
CA ARG A 187 48.81 24.48 -21.96
C ARG A 187 47.93 25.70 -21.62
N LEU A 188 46.99 26.06 -22.49
CA LEU A 188 46.04 27.14 -22.22
C LEU A 188 45.16 26.82 -21.00
N ALA A 189 44.70 25.58 -20.87
CA ALA A 189 43.95 25.14 -19.69
C ALA A 189 44.80 25.27 -18.41
N LEU A 190 46.06 24.82 -18.40
CA LEU A 190 46.95 24.98 -17.25
C LEU A 190 47.19 26.46 -16.87
N ILE A 191 47.38 27.33 -17.86
CA ILE A 191 47.50 28.79 -17.63
C ILE A 191 46.21 29.34 -17.01
N GLN A 192 45.04 28.90 -17.49
CA GLN A 192 43.75 29.30 -16.92
C GLN A 192 43.60 28.84 -15.47
N LEU A 193 44.02 27.62 -15.14
CA LEU A 193 44.02 27.12 -13.76
C LEU A 193 44.95 27.94 -12.85
N SER A 194 46.15 28.26 -13.32
CA SER A 194 47.11 29.11 -12.61
C SER A 194 46.52 30.51 -12.33
N MET A 195 45.84 31.13 -13.32
CA MET A 195 45.14 32.41 -13.13
C MET A 195 43.98 32.33 -12.11
N GLN A 196 43.41 31.15 -11.89
CA GLN A 196 42.39 30.89 -10.87
C GLN A 196 42.99 30.57 -9.49
N GLY A 197 44.31 30.65 -9.34
CA GLY A 197 45.04 30.37 -8.10
C GLY A 197 45.32 28.88 -7.88
N LEU A 198 45.16 28.04 -8.90
CA LEU A 198 45.52 26.62 -8.87
C LEU A 198 46.75 26.39 -9.74
N GLU A 199 47.90 26.76 -9.19
CA GLU A 199 49.19 26.56 -9.84
C GLU A 199 49.64 25.11 -9.63
N ILE A 200 49.48 24.30 -10.68
CA ILE A 200 49.90 22.90 -10.72
C ILE A 200 50.80 22.72 -11.93
N GLU A 201 52.07 22.40 -11.68
CA GLU A 201 53.00 22.01 -12.72
C GLU A 201 53.09 20.48 -12.75
N PRO A 202 52.56 19.80 -13.79
CA PRO A 202 52.65 18.35 -13.88
C PRO A 202 54.12 17.96 -14.04
N ASN A 203 54.62 17.11 -13.14
CA ASN A 203 55.98 16.57 -13.22
C ASN A 203 56.08 15.38 -14.19
N HIS A 204 54.93 14.83 -14.56
CA HIS A 204 54.81 13.63 -15.36
C HIS A 204 53.61 13.73 -16.32
N VAL A 205 53.82 13.40 -17.59
CA VAL A 205 52.78 13.38 -18.62
C VAL A 205 52.69 11.98 -19.19
N ILE A 206 51.52 11.37 -19.10
CA ILE A 206 51.27 10.01 -19.56
C ILE A 206 50.26 10.05 -20.71
N VAL A 207 50.65 9.50 -21.86
CA VAL A 207 49.73 9.29 -22.98
C VAL A 207 49.30 7.84 -22.97
N TRP A 208 48.02 7.60 -22.65
CA TRP A 208 47.43 6.27 -22.71
C TRP A 208 47.00 5.95 -24.13
N SER A 209 47.68 4.98 -24.73
CA SER A 209 47.35 4.47 -26.06
C SER A 209 47.74 3.02 -26.20
N ARG A 210 47.06 2.29 -27.09
CA ARG A 210 47.48 0.95 -27.51
C ARG A 210 48.68 0.98 -28.47
N ASN A 211 48.96 2.14 -29.08
CA ASN A 211 50.05 2.29 -30.02
C ASN A 211 51.28 2.89 -29.31
N GLU A 212 52.28 2.05 -29.04
CA GLU A 212 53.55 2.44 -28.41
C GLU A 212 54.40 3.37 -29.29
N ASN A 213 54.17 3.40 -30.61
CA ASN A 213 54.91 4.22 -31.56
C ASN A 213 54.23 5.57 -31.83
N LEU A 214 53.42 6.06 -30.90
CA LEU A 214 52.76 7.36 -31.04
C LEU A 214 53.80 8.49 -31.07
N ASN A 215 53.67 9.41 -32.03
CA ASN A 215 54.49 10.60 -32.02
C ASN A 215 54.03 11.55 -30.91
N VAL A 216 54.85 11.73 -29.87
CA VAL A 216 54.59 12.61 -28.72
C VAL A 216 55.52 13.83 -28.67
N SER A 217 56.21 14.13 -29.77
CA SER A 217 57.22 15.21 -29.82
C SER A 217 56.62 16.59 -29.51
N ALA A 218 55.40 16.86 -29.94
CA ALA A 218 54.68 18.10 -29.66
C ALA A 218 54.39 18.30 -28.17
N LEU A 219 54.08 17.21 -27.45
CA LEU A 219 53.90 17.23 -26.00
C LEU A 219 55.25 17.43 -25.30
N ALA A 220 56.27 16.69 -25.71
CA ALA A 220 57.60 16.76 -25.12
C ALA A 220 58.28 18.13 -25.31
N SER A 221 57.99 18.84 -26.40
CA SER A 221 58.51 20.21 -26.62
C SER A 221 57.73 21.26 -25.83
N THR A 222 56.45 21.01 -25.55
CA THR A 222 55.56 21.97 -24.85
C THR A 222 55.70 21.87 -23.34
N PHE A 223 55.84 20.65 -22.80
CA PHE A 223 55.92 20.40 -21.36
C PHE A 223 57.36 20.12 -20.95
N LYS A 224 57.82 20.74 -19.86
CA LYS A 224 59.15 20.49 -19.27
C LYS A 224 59.22 19.17 -18.48
N ALA A 225 58.19 18.33 -18.61
CA ALA A 225 57.97 17.12 -17.84
C ALA A 225 58.35 15.88 -18.64
N ARG A 226 58.59 14.76 -17.94
CA ARG A 226 58.79 13.48 -18.60
C ARG A 226 57.48 13.05 -19.27
N VAL A 227 57.50 12.89 -20.59
CA VAL A 227 56.40 12.33 -21.38
C VAL A 227 56.64 10.83 -21.57
N GLU A 228 55.64 10.01 -21.23
CA GLU A 228 55.67 8.57 -21.47
C GLU A 228 54.42 8.09 -22.19
N ILE A 229 54.56 7.00 -22.94
CA ILE A 229 53.44 6.28 -23.55
C ILE A 229 53.26 5.00 -22.75
N ALA A 230 52.03 4.75 -22.31
CA ALA A 230 51.69 3.57 -21.54
C ALA A 230 50.34 3.01 -22.00
N ALA A 231 50.11 1.72 -21.74
CA ALA A 231 48.78 1.16 -21.90
C ALA A 231 47.81 1.81 -20.88
N ARG A 232 46.55 2.01 -21.28
CA ARG A 232 45.53 2.50 -20.35
C ARG A 232 45.34 1.49 -19.22
N PRO A 233 45.45 1.89 -17.94
CA PRO A 233 45.23 0.97 -16.83
C PRO A 233 43.78 0.49 -16.79
N ALA A 234 43.52 -0.62 -16.10
CA ALA A 234 42.17 -1.05 -15.81
C ALA A 234 41.44 0.03 -15.01
N PRO A 235 40.18 0.38 -15.34
CA PRO A 235 39.43 1.38 -14.62
C PRO A 235 39.13 0.88 -13.20
N VAL A 236 39.17 1.80 -12.24
CA VAL A 236 38.84 1.55 -10.83
C VAL A 236 37.53 2.25 -10.50
N ILE A 237 36.71 1.63 -9.65
CA ILE A 237 35.49 2.28 -9.15
C ILE A 237 35.90 3.42 -8.20
N PRO A 238 35.53 4.69 -8.49
CA PRO A 238 35.91 5.81 -7.63
C PRO A 238 35.30 5.70 -6.24
N ASP A 239 36.06 6.09 -5.21
CA ASP A 239 35.60 6.19 -3.82
C ASP A 239 35.95 7.58 -3.27
N PRO A 240 34.96 8.38 -2.80
CA PRO A 240 33.52 8.12 -2.83
C PRO A 240 32.94 8.22 -4.25
N LEU A 241 31.87 7.46 -4.50
CA LEU A 241 31.08 7.59 -5.73
C LEU A 241 30.43 8.97 -5.83
N SER A 242 30.30 9.45 -7.07
CA SER A 242 29.61 10.71 -7.33
C SER A 242 28.11 10.66 -6.99
N LYS A 243 27.57 11.81 -6.58
CA LYS A 243 26.15 12.06 -6.31
C LYS A 243 25.35 12.41 -7.59
N LEU A 244 25.97 12.31 -8.77
CA LEU A 244 25.30 12.54 -10.05
C LEU A 244 24.10 11.60 -10.23
N LEU A 245 22.94 12.16 -10.57
CA LEU A 245 21.71 11.42 -10.78
C LEU A 245 20.80 12.10 -11.82
N PRO A 246 20.96 11.79 -13.11
CA PRO A 246 20.15 12.35 -14.18
C PRO A 246 18.64 12.07 -14.07
N ALA A 247 17.82 12.94 -14.67
CA ALA A 247 16.36 12.87 -14.62
C ALA A 247 15.78 11.59 -15.24
N ASP A 248 16.31 11.09 -16.35
CA ASP A 248 15.81 9.88 -17.02
C ASP A 248 15.82 8.67 -16.07
N VAL A 249 16.88 8.57 -15.27
CA VAL A 249 17.04 7.53 -14.27
C VAL A 249 16.11 7.76 -13.08
N ARG A 250 15.91 9.03 -12.66
CA ARG A 250 14.93 9.37 -11.62
C ARG A 250 13.51 9.04 -12.06
N ALA A 251 13.16 9.28 -13.31
CA ALA A 251 11.86 8.93 -13.88
C ALA A 251 11.68 7.41 -13.94
N ALA A 252 12.67 6.68 -14.47
CA ALA A 252 12.67 5.22 -14.52
C ALA A 252 12.56 4.60 -13.12
N ARG A 253 13.34 5.08 -12.14
CA ARG A 253 13.28 4.60 -10.75
C ARG A 253 11.94 4.90 -10.09
N ARG A 254 11.36 6.08 -10.31
CA ARG A 254 10.02 6.42 -9.81
C ARG A 254 8.95 5.51 -10.39
N ALA A 255 9.01 5.23 -11.69
CA ALA A 255 8.07 4.31 -12.35
C ALA A 255 8.21 2.88 -11.81
N ALA A 256 9.44 2.38 -11.64
CA ALA A 256 9.71 1.07 -11.06
C ALA A 256 9.18 0.95 -9.62
N ARG A 257 9.45 1.96 -8.77
CA ARG A 257 8.96 2.00 -7.39
C ARG A 257 7.43 2.10 -7.31
N LYS A 258 6.80 2.87 -8.22
CA LYS A 258 5.33 2.92 -8.33
C LYS A 258 4.74 1.57 -8.68
N ARG A 259 5.33 0.84 -9.65
CA ARG A 259 4.90 -0.52 -10.01
C ARG A 259 5.04 -1.48 -8.82
N GLN A 260 6.16 -1.44 -8.10
CA GLN A 260 6.38 -2.28 -6.92
C GLN A 260 5.35 -2.00 -5.82
N ASN A 261 5.06 -0.72 -5.54
CA ASN A 261 4.04 -0.35 -4.56
C ASN A 261 2.63 -0.79 -4.99
N ILE A 262 2.31 -0.74 -6.28
CA ILE A 262 1.02 -1.24 -6.81
C ILE A 262 0.92 -2.75 -6.63
N ILE A 263 1.96 -3.51 -6.99
CA ILE A 263 1.97 -4.97 -6.83
C ILE A 263 1.83 -5.35 -5.34
N LEU A 264 2.56 -4.67 -4.46
CA LEU A 264 2.47 -4.91 -3.03
C LEU A 264 1.07 -4.56 -2.46
N GLY A 265 0.45 -3.49 -2.98
CA GLY A 265 -0.93 -3.13 -2.67
C GLY A 265 -1.94 -4.19 -3.13
N VAL A 266 -1.80 -4.70 -4.35
CA VAL A 266 -2.65 -5.78 -4.88
C VAL A 266 -2.48 -7.06 -4.06
N ALA A 267 -1.25 -7.42 -3.68
CA ALA A 267 -0.98 -8.58 -2.83
C ALA A 267 -1.62 -8.45 -1.44
N ALA A 268 -1.57 -7.26 -0.84
CA ALA A 268 -2.22 -6.98 0.44
C ALA A 268 -3.75 -7.12 0.36
N VAL A 269 -4.38 -6.59 -0.71
CA VAL A 269 -5.82 -6.75 -0.94
C VAL A 269 -6.19 -8.22 -1.16
N GLY A 270 -5.37 -8.97 -1.90
CA GLY A 270 -5.56 -10.41 -2.11
C GLY A 270 -5.53 -11.21 -0.81
N LEU A 271 -4.59 -10.93 0.09
CA LEU A 271 -4.53 -11.55 1.42
C LEU A 271 -5.76 -11.23 2.27
N LEU A 272 -6.22 -9.98 2.23
CA LEU A 272 -7.41 -9.54 2.97
C LEU A 272 -8.66 -10.27 2.45
N TYR A 273 -8.80 -10.39 1.14
CA TYR A 273 -9.91 -11.11 0.52
C TYR A 273 -9.90 -12.61 0.87
N LEU A 274 -8.74 -13.27 0.84
CA LEU A 274 -8.59 -14.65 1.30
C LEU A 274 -8.94 -14.82 2.78
N GLY A 275 -8.57 -13.84 3.62
CA GLY A 275 -8.94 -13.82 5.04
C GLY A 275 -10.47 -13.75 5.25
N VAL A 276 -11.16 -12.92 4.47
CA VAL A 276 -12.64 -12.82 4.52
C VAL A 276 -13.29 -14.13 4.09
N ILE A 277 -12.82 -14.74 2.99
CA ILE A 277 -13.33 -16.05 2.54
C ILE A 277 -13.10 -17.12 3.62
N GLY A 278 -11.91 -17.16 4.23
CA GLY A 278 -11.60 -18.09 5.31
C GLY A 278 -12.51 -17.90 6.53
N TRP A 279 -12.78 -16.65 6.91
CA TRP A 279 -13.70 -16.32 8.00
C TRP A 279 -15.13 -16.79 7.73
N PHE A 280 -15.68 -16.49 6.54
CA PHE A 280 -17.02 -16.95 6.16
C PHE A 280 -17.11 -18.47 6.08
N GLY A 281 -16.10 -19.13 5.51
CA GLY A 281 -16.03 -20.59 5.45
C GLY A 281 -16.00 -21.25 6.83
N TYR A 282 -15.24 -20.67 7.77
CA TYR A 282 -15.20 -21.13 9.15
C TYR A 282 -16.55 -20.95 9.87
N GLY A 283 -17.21 -19.80 9.69
CA GLY A 283 -18.54 -19.53 10.24
C GLY A 283 -19.58 -20.55 9.78
N LEU A 284 -19.68 -20.76 8.47
CA LEU A 284 -20.61 -21.75 7.90
C LEU A 284 -20.34 -23.18 8.40
N TRP A 285 -19.05 -23.55 8.52
CA TRP A 285 -18.69 -24.86 9.05
C TRP A 285 -19.11 -25.02 10.51
N LYS A 286 -18.86 -24.01 11.36
CA LYS A 286 -19.27 -23.99 12.76
C LYS A 286 -20.79 -24.11 12.91
N ASP A 287 -21.54 -23.28 12.19
CA ASP A 287 -23.01 -23.27 12.26
C ASP A 287 -23.61 -24.60 11.78
N SER A 288 -23.04 -25.19 10.73
CA SER A 288 -23.47 -26.50 10.24
C SER A 288 -23.22 -27.62 11.27
N SER A 289 -22.14 -27.51 12.05
CA SER A 289 -21.79 -28.48 13.09
C SER A 289 -22.71 -28.37 14.30
N GLU A 290 -23.06 -27.14 14.70
CA GLU A 290 -24.01 -26.89 15.79
C GLU A 290 -25.42 -27.33 15.38
N THR A 291 -25.85 -27.02 14.16
CA THR A 291 -27.15 -27.45 13.64
C THR A 291 -27.29 -28.97 13.62
N LYS A 292 -26.26 -29.69 13.16
CA LYS A 292 -26.24 -31.17 13.21
C LYS A 292 -26.32 -31.71 14.63
N ARG A 293 -25.69 -31.04 15.60
CA ARG A 293 -25.76 -31.44 17.01
C ARG A 293 -27.16 -31.21 17.59
N LEU A 294 -27.77 -30.05 17.30
CA LEU A 294 -29.12 -29.72 17.76
C LEU A 294 -30.17 -30.65 17.16
N LEU A 295 -30.06 -30.98 15.87
CA LEU A 295 -30.95 -31.95 15.21
C LEU A 295 -30.88 -33.33 15.88
N LYS A 296 -29.68 -33.80 16.23
CA LYS A 296 -29.54 -35.08 16.96
C LYS A 296 -30.21 -35.04 18.33
N LEU A 297 -30.06 -33.95 19.08
CA LEU A 297 -30.72 -33.79 20.38
C LEU A 297 -32.25 -33.72 20.24
N ALA A 298 -32.75 -33.07 19.19
CA ALA A 298 -34.18 -33.02 18.90
C ALA A 298 -34.73 -34.41 18.53
N GLU A 299 -33.98 -35.21 17.76
CA GLU A 299 -34.33 -36.58 17.40
C GLU A 299 -34.34 -37.52 18.62
N GLU A 300 -33.41 -37.34 19.56
CA GLU A 300 -33.38 -38.07 20.83
C GLU A 300 -34.56 -37.71 21.76
N ALA A 301 -35.02 -36.45 21.74
CA ALA A 301 -36.12 -35.95 22.59
C ALA A 301 -37.52 -36.06 21.95
N ALA A 302 -37.62 -36.41 20.67
CA ALA A 302 -38.89 -36.61 19.96
C ALA A 302 -39.89 -37.56 20.64
N PRO A 303 -39.50 -38.75 21.14
CA PRO A 303 -40.46 -39.68 21.76
C PRO A 303 -41.07 -39.14 23.07
N ASP A 304 -40.32 -38.35 23.83
CA ASP A 304 -40.83 -37.70 25.05
C ASP A 304 -41.82 -36.57 24.73
N GLY A 305 -41.59 -35.85 23.62
CA GLY A 305 -42.49 -34.83 23.11
C GLY A 305 -43.84 -35.38 22.65
N GLU A 306 -43.83 -36.53 21.95
CA GLU A 306 -45.06 -37.22 21.52
C GLU A 306 -45.88 -37.74 22.71
N ALA A 307 -45.21 -38.28 23.73
CA ALA A 307 -45.88 -38.71 24.96
C ALA A 307 -46.53 -37.53 25.70
N TYR A 308 -45.84 -36.39 25.79
CA TYR A 308 -46.37 -35.17 26.41
C TYR A 308 -47.57 -34.60 25.65
N ALA A 309 -47.55 -34.62 24.31
CA ALA A 309 -48.68 -34.18 23.48
C ALA A 309 -49.95 -35.02 23.73
N LEU A 310 -49.81 -36.35 23.89
CA LEU A 310 -50.93 -37.23 24.24
C LEU A 310 -51.49 -36.96 25.64
N HIS A 311 -50.66 -36.55 26.58
CA HIS A 311 -51.10 -36.18 27.93
C HIS A 311 -51.92 -34.88 27.93
N ILE A 312 -51.53 -33.88 27.13
CA ILE A 312 -52.30 -32.64 26.99
C ILE A 312 -53.68 -32.93 26.38
N ALA A 313 -53.76 -33.74 25.33
CA ALA A 313 -55.03 -34.08 24.69
C ALA A 313 -56.03 -34.75 25.66
N LYS A 314 -55.56 -35.65 26.53
CA LYS A 314 -56.40 -36.29 27.56
C LYS A 314 -56.89 -35.34 28.65
N ILE A 315 -56.08 -34.34 28.99
CA ILE A 315 -56.47 -33.32 29.97
C ILE A 315 -57.57 -32.41 29.39
N ASP A 316 -57.49 -32.14 28.09
CA ASP A 316 -58.49 -31.35 27.36
C ASP A 316 -59.86 -32.06 27.30
N GLU A 317 -59.89 -33.37 27.04
CA GLU A 317 -61.12 -34.18 27.05
C GLU A 317 -61.87 -34.16 28.40
N LEU A 318 -61.14 -34.02 29.51
CA LEU A 318 -61.71 -34.04 30.87
C LEU A 318 -62.08 -32.64 31.40
N SER A 319 -61.86 -31.59 30.60
CA SER A 319 -62.09 -30.19 30.96
C SER A 319 -63.50 -29.92 31.51
N HIS A 320 -64.52 -30.52 30.92
CA HIS A 320 -65.93 -30.26 31.28
C HIS A 320 -66.33 -30.75 32.68
N ALA A 321 -65.64 -31.75 33.22
CA ALA A 321 -65.89 -32.31 34.55
C ALA A 321 -64.99 -31.70 35.63
N VAL A 322 -63.85 -31.13 35.24
CA VAL A 322 -62.82 -30.62 36.17
C VAL A 322 -62.92 -29.10 36.33
N GLN A 323 -63.47 -28.38 35.34
CA GLN A 323 -63.60 -26.93 35.41
C GLN A 323 -64.76 -26.50 36.31
N LEU A 324 -64.41 -25.83 37.42
CA LEU A 324 -65.31 -25.32 38.46
C LEU A 324 -66.42 -24.39 37.91
N GLN A 325 -66.20 -23.79 36.74
CA GLN A 325 -67.08 -22.83 36.09
C GLN A 325 -68.39 -23.44 35.56
N ASN A 326 -68.41 -24.76 35.31
CA ASN A 326 -69.60 -25.49 34.84
C ASN A 326 -70.31 -26.28 35.95
N SER A 327 -69.99 -26.00 37.23
CA SER A 327 -70.62 -26.67 38.37
C SER A 327 -72.08 -26.20 38.57
N PRO A 328 -73.07 -27.12 38.61
CA PRO A 328 -74.48 -26.76 38.77
C PRO A 328 -74.77 -25.94 40.04
N VAL A 329 -74.00 -26.19 41.11
CA VAL A 329 -74.14 -25.48 42.40
C VAL A 329 -73.72 -24.01 42.27
N ASP A 330 -72.64 -23.73 41.54
CA ASP A 330 -72.16 -22.37 41.36
C ASP A 330 -73.03 -21.58 40.39
N ILE A 331 -73.55 -22.24 39.34
CA ILE A 331 -74.55 -21.66 38.43
C ILE A 331 -75.79 -21.22 39.21
N LEU A 332 -76.33 -22.07 40.09
CA LEU A 332 -77.49 -21.72 40.93
C LEU A 332 -77.19 -20.56 41.89
N SER A 333 -75.98 -20.52 42.47
CA SER A 333 -75.53 -19.40 43.31
C SER A 333 -75.51 -18.08 42.54
N ARG A 334 -74.96 -18.08 41.33
CA ARG A 334 -74.92 -16.89 40.45
C ARG A 334 -76.31 -16.44 40.02
N VAL A 335 -77.22 -17.38 39.72
CA VAL A 335 -78.63 -17.07 39.41
C VAL A 335 -79.34 -16.45 40.61
N ALA A 336 -79.12 -16.99 41.82
CA ALA A 336 -79.70 -16.44 43.04
C ALA A 336 -79.21 -15.01 43.33
N ALA A 337 -77.93 -14.71 43.05
CA ALA A 337 -77.35 -13.37 43.19
C ALA A 337 -77.97 -12.33 42.24
N CYS A 338 -78.62 -12.75 41.15
CA CYS A 338 -79.29 -11.84 40.21
C CYS A 338 -80.67 -11.37 40.67
N ILE A 339 -81.26 -12.01 41.71
CA ILE A 339 -82.58 -11.65 42.23
C ILE A 339 -82.53 -10.25 42.88
N PRO A 340 -83.33 -9.28 42.43
CA PRO A 340 -83.28 -7.93 42.99
C PRO A 340 -83.68 -7.92 44.48
N PRO A 341 -82.96 -7.21 45.37
CA PRO A 341 -83.27 -7.18 46.79
C PRO A 341 -84.65 -6.57 47.05
N ASN A 342 -85.41 -7.14 47.99
CA ASN A 342 -86.76 -6.69 48.39
C ASN A 342 -87.83 -6.70 47.28
N SER A 343 -87.60 -7.42 46.18
CA SER A 343 -88.51 -7.49 45.01
C SER A 343 -89.74 -8.39 45.18
N GLY A 344 -89.78 -9.22 46.23
CA GLY A 344 -90.80 -10.25 46.39
C GLY A 344 -90.77 -11.36 45.33
N LEU A 345 -89.75 -11.40 44.47
CA LEU A 345 -89.55 -12.43 43.44
C LEU A 345 -89.09 -13.75 44.08
N ARG A 346 -89.74 -14.85 43.70
CA ARG A 346 -89.42 -16.21 44.18
C ARG A 346 -89.32 -17.19 43.01
N LEU A 347 -88.29 -18.04 43.05
CA LEU A 347 -88.16 -19.16 42.12
C LEU A 347 -88.94 -20.36 42.66
N LYS A 348 -89.83 -20.93 41.83
CA LYS A 348 -90.56 -22.18 42.12
C LYS A 348 -89.72 -23.40 41.75
N THR A 349 -89.05 -23.33 40.60
CA THR A 349 -88.23 -24.43 40.07
C THR A 349 -87.00 -23.84 39.39
N ALA A 350 -85.84 -24.42 39.68
CA ALA A 350 -84.61 -24.20 38.94
C ALA A 350 -84.04 -25.56 38.57
N ASP A 351 -84.05 -25.87 37.28
CA ASP A 351 -83.49 -27.10 36.71
C ASP A 351 -82.21 -26.74 35.95
N VAL A 352 -81.11 -27.42 36.26
CA VAL A 352 -79.80 -27.19 35.65
C VAL A 352 -79.28 -28.53 35.16
N SER A 353 -79.31 -28.71 33.84
CA SER A 353 -78.81 -29.89 33.15
C SER A 353 -77.50 -29.57 32.41
N ALA A 354 -76.89 -30.58 31.81
CA ALA A 354 -75.66 -30.40 31.02
C ALA A 354 -75.87 -29.55 29.76
N THR A 355 -77.11 -29.37 29.31
CA THR A 355 -77.43 -28.73 28.02
C THR A 355 -78.32 -27.50 28.18
N GLU A 356 -79.17 -27.46 29.20
CA GLU A 356 -80.11 -26.37 29.43
C GLU A 356 -80.28 -26.00 30.91
N ILE A 357 -80.52 -24.72 31.16
CA ILE A 357 -80.94 -24.17 32.45
C ILE A 357 -82.37 -23.67 32.30
N LYS A 358 -83.28 -24.11 33.17
CA LYS A 358 -84.68 -23.71 33.18
C LYS A 358 -85.10 -23.14 34.52
N LEU A 359 -85.53 -21.87 34.53
CA LEU A 359 -85.95 -21.14 35.71
C LEU A 359 -87.43 -20.80 35.61
N ILE A 360 -88.20 -21.16 36.63
CA ILE A 360 -89.64 -20.86 36.75
C ILE A 360 -89.84 -20.10 38.05
N GLY A 361 -90.48 -18.93 37.98
CA GLY A 361 -90.68 -18.08 39.15
C GLY A 361 -91.93 -17.20 39.07
N GLU A 362 -92.22 -16.55 40.20
CA GLU A 362 -93.31 -15.59 40.35
C GLU A 362 -92.83 -14.33 41.08
N ALA A 363 -93.41 -13.17 40.77
CA ALA A 363 -93.13 -11.89 41.43
C ALA A 363 -94.41 -11.04 41.58
N GLN A 364 -94.46 -10.16 42.58
CA GLN A 364 -95.60 -9.26 42.79
C GLN A 364 -95.64 -8.11 41.76
N GLU A 365 -94.47 -7.62 41.37
CA GLU A 365 -94.32 -6.48 40.47
C GLU A 365 -93.64 -6.89 39.16
N TYR A 366 -94.18 -6.42 38.02
CA TYR A 366 -93.62 -6.67 36.69
C TYR A 366 -92.17 -6.17 36.54
N GLN A 367 -91.85 -5.02 37.16
CA GLN A 367 -90.50 -4.42 37.09
C GLN A 367 -89.43 -5.32 37.71
N SER A 368 -89.78 -6.12 38.71
CA SER A 368 -88.86 -7.07 39.35
C SER A 368 -88.48 -8.21 38.42
N VAL A 369 -89.41 -8.68 37.58
CA VAL A 369 -89.18 -9.73 36.57
C VAL A 369 -88.26 -9.22 35.47
N ASN A 370 -88.50 -8.01 34.96
CA ASN A 370 -87.65 -7.40 33.93
C ASN A 370 -86.24 -7.10 34.44
N THR A 371 -86.11 -6.63 35.70
CA THR A 371 -84.80 -6.38 36.31
C THR A 371 -84.03 -7.68 36.50
N PHE A 372 -84.71 -8.77 36.87
CA PHE A 372 -84.09 -10.09 36.99
C PHE A 372 -83.57 -10.61 35.64
N SER A 373 -84.35 -10.51 34.55
CA SER A 373 -83.89 -10.87 33.19
C SER A 373 -82.68 -10.03 32.74
N LEU A 374 -82.68 -8.73 33.02
CA LEU A 374 -81.55 -7.84 32.75
C LEU A 374 -80.30 -8.22 33.57
N ASN A 375 -80.47 -8.61 34.84
CA ASN A 375 -79.35 -9.01 35.68
C ASN A 375 -78.76 -10.36 35.23
N LEU A 376 -79.59 -11.30 34.78
CA LEU A 376 -79.13 -12.59 34.24
C LEU A 376 -78.24 -12.39 32.99
N SER A 377 -78.66 -11.53 32.07
CA SER A 377 -77.90 -11.24 30.84
C SER A 377 -76.63 -10.41 31.07
N LYS A 378 -76.55 -9.64 32.17
CA LYS A 378 -75.41 -8.76 32.48
C LYS A 378 -74.40 -9.34 33.48
N ASN A 379 -74.69 -10.48 34.10
CA ASN A 379 -73.79 -11.07 35.07
C ASN A 379 -72.61 -11.74 34.36
N ASN A 380 -71.37 -11.27 34.60
CA ASN A 380 -70.14 -11.80 33.99
C ASN A 380 -69.95 -13.31 34.15
N GLY A 381 -70.57 -13.93 35.16
CA GLY A 381 -70.53 -15.38 35.39
C GLY A 381 -71.63 -16.18 34.67
N LEU A 382 -72.57 -15.51 34.00
CA LEU A 382 -73.71 -16.10 33.28
C LEU A 382 -73.83 -15.62 31.83
N THR A 383 -72.93 -14.75 31.36
CA THR A 383 -72.89 -14.23 29.97
C THR A 383 -72.54 -15.29 28.94
N ALA A 384 -71.92 -16.39 29.36
CA ALA A 384 -71.63 -17.53 28.50
C ALA A 384 -72.91 -18.32 28.10
N PHE A 385 -74.03 -18.12 28.82
CA PHE A 385 -75.30 -18.79 28.54
C PHE A 385 -76.22 -17.89 27.72
N THR A 386 -76.85 -18.44 26.68
CA THR A 386 -77.80 -17.71 25.84
C THR A 386 -79.19 -17.74 26.46
N TRP A 387 -79.59 -16.66 27.13
CA TRP A 387 -80.87 -16.55 27.83
C TRP A 387 -82.04 -16.21 26.90
N GLN A 388 -83.10 -17.03 26.96
CA GLN A 388 -84.41 -16.77 26.38
C GLN A 388 -85.39 -16.37 27.48
N ALA A 389 -85.81 -15.10 27.45
CA ALA A 389 -86.70 -14.50 28.45
C ALA A 389 -88.00 -13.97 27.81
N PRO A 390 -88.99 -14.84 27.55
CA PRO A 390 -90.30 -14.41 27.04
C PRO A 390 -91.04 -13.50 28.04
N GLU A 391 -91.99 -12.71 27.54
CA GLU A 391 -92.79 -11.80 28.39
C GLU A 391 -93.56 -12.58 29.47
N PRO A 392 -93.55 -12.11 30.73
CA PRO A 392 -94.21 -12.79 31.84
C PRO A 392 -95.74 -12.66 31.78
N ASN A 393 -96.43 -13.68 32.26
CA ASN A 393 -97.90 -13.72 32.27
C ASN A 393 -98.46 -13.19 33.60
N GLN A 394 -99.49 -12.33 33.53
CA GLN A 394 -100.19 -11.86 34.72
C GLN A 394 -101.22 -12.89 35.18
N THR A 395 -101.12 -13.32 36.43
CA THR A 395 -102.04 -14.27 37.08
C THR A 395 -102.68 -13.64 38.31
N THR A 396 -103.63 -14.34 38.94
CA THR A 396 -104.27 -13.90 40.19
C THR A 396 -103.32 -13.81 41.39
N ARG A 397 -102.08 -14.33 41.28
CA ARG A 397 -101.05 -14.34 42.34
C ARG A 397 -99.88 -13.37 42.07
N GLY A 398 -99.88 -12.68 40.93
CA GLY A 398 -98.78 -11.83 40.47
C GLY A 398 -98.33 -12.22 39.06
N TRP A 399 -97.10 -11.86 38.72
CA TRP A 399 -96.47 -12.12 37.43
C TRP A 399 -95.66 -13.42 37.48
N GLU A 400 -95.99 -14.38 36.61
CA GLU A 400 -95.23 -15.63 36.46
C GLU A 400 -94.32 -15.57 35.22
N PHE A 401 -93.12 -16.13 35.35
CA PHE A 401 -92.14 -16.17 34.26
C PHE A 401 -91.47 -17.54 34.12
N VAL A 402 -91.05 -17.84 32.91
CA VAL A 402 -90.26 -19.04 32.56
C VAL A 402 -89.10 -18.59 31.69
N TYR A 403 -87.88 -18.72 32.18
CA TYR A 403 -86.65 -18.39 31.46
C TYR A 403 -85.84 -19.66 31.20
N THR A 404 -85.29 -19.77 30.00
CA THR A 404 -84.44 -20.90 29.60
C THR A 404 -83.10 -20.37 29.12
N ALA A 405 -82.01 -21.08 29.37
CA ALA A 405 -80.71 -20.77 28.79
C ALA A 405 -80.01 -22.02 28.27
N GLU A 406 -79.32 -21.90 27.15
CA GLU A 406 -78.49 -22.96 26.58
C GLU A 406 -77.06 -22.88 27.12
N VAL A 407 -76.49 -24.05 27.47
CA VAL A 407 -75.10 -24.17 27.88
C VAL A 407 -74.22 -24.16 26.61
N PRO A 408 -73.17 -23.31 26.54
CA PRO A 408 -72.30 -23.26 25.37
C PRO A 408 -71.59 -24.61 25.18
N THR A 409 -71.76 -25.22 24.02
CA THR A 409 -71.02 -26.42 23.62
C THR A 409 -69.69 -26.03 22.98
N ALA A 410 -68.66 -26.87 23.17
CA ALA A 410 -67.29 -26.66 22.71
C ALA A 410 -67.09 -26.57 21.19
N GLU A 411 -68.16 -26.51 20.39
CA GLU A 411 -68.09 -26.25 18.94
C GLU A 411 -68.28 -24.76 18.58
N THR A 412 -68.43 -23.89 19.58
CA THR A 412 -68.70 -22.45 19.38
C THR A 412 -67.74 -21.48 20.09
N GLU A 413 -66.52 -21.93 20.40
CA GLU A 413 -65.37 -21.03 20.71
C GLU A 413 -64.29 -21.07 19.62
#